data_AF-A0A5C6TTC5-F1
#
_entry.id   AF-A0A5C6TTC5-F1
#
_cell.length_a   1.000
_cell.length_b   1.000
_cell.length_c   1.000
_cell.angle_alpha   90.00
_cell.angle_beta   90.00
_cell.angle_gamma   90.00
#
_symmetry.space_group_name_H-M   'P 1'
#
loop_
_entity.id
_entity.type
_entity.pdbx_description
1 polymer ?
#
loop_
_entity_poly.entity_id
_entity_poly.type
_entity_poly.pdbx_seq_one_letter_code
_entity_poly.pdbx_strand_id
1 'polypeptide(L)'
;MSNLQIISWYWRQPGGRTDYQHCHVNIWAAMVRRHLTLPHELACVTDTPEGIDPSIRIIPPPPFDDVYLPTWDGLDRGLPKCLRRITMFRPDAARIFGERFVCMDLDCVIGGSLDPLFDVADDFRMYRGTNPARPYNGSMMLLTAGARPQVWTEFTPERAIEAGRRYLGSDQAWISHCLGPGEATWGPEHGVNWWGSRFNGPVDERRIMFFPGDPKPWDQRAMRDSWIAEHYRMEPGRRGLILGPFASVWDDAEAALEAGDFDGVIAFPEPARHWPGPIDAVAISERHARRLAQMLGFSEVAWCGLTAVSVAA
;
A
#
# COMPACT_ATOMS: atom_id res chain seq x y z
N MET A 1 -18.53 21.52 -5.08
CA MET A 1 -18.37 20.15 -4.56
C MET A 1 -16.93 20.04 -4.13
N SER A 2 -16.64 19.64 -2.89
CA SER A 2 -15.26 19.40 -2.47
C SER A 2 -14.68 18.23 -3.28
N ASN A 3 -13.43 18.32 -3.73
CA ASN A 3 -12.76 17.21 -4.41
C ASN A 3 -12.65 16.01 -3.47
N LEU A 4 -12.89 14.81 -4.00
CA LEU A 4 -12.68 13.55 -3.29
C LEU A 4 -11.21 13.40 -2.93
N GLN A 5 -10.90 13.06 -1.69
CA GLN A 5 -9.52 12.80 -1.28
C GLN A 5 -9.28 11.30 -1.27
N ILE A 6 -8.28 10.81 -1.99
CA ILE A 6 -7.86 9.41 -1.90
C ILE A 6 -6.58 9.39 -1.07
N ILE A 7 -6.64 8.69 0.04
CA ILE A 7 -5.64 8.77 1.10
C ILE A 7 -5.08 7.37 1.34
N SER A 8 -3.77 7.29 1.48
CA SER A 8 -3.12 6.12 2.04
C SER A 8 -2.28 6.49 3.25
N TRP A 9 -1.91 5.50 4.04
CA TRP A 9 -1.03 5.70 5.16
C TRP A 9 0.30 4.98 4.90
N TYR A 10 1.39 5.70 5.17
CA TYR A 10 2.74 5.18 5.02
C TYR A 10 3.54 5.47 6.29
N TRP A 11 3.91 4.42 7.00
CA TRP A 11 4.81 4.53 8.14
C TRP A 11 5.67 3.26 8.23
N ARG A 12 6.82 3.38 8.88
CA ARG A 12 7.66 2.23 9.21
C ARG A 12 7.26 1.69 10.57
N GLN A 13 7.03 0.39 10.64
CA GLN A 13 6.81 -0.30 11.90
C GLN A 13 8.04 -1.19 12.18
N PRO A 14 8.92 -0.82 13.12
CA PRO A 14 10.04 -1.67 13.53
C PRO A 14 9.55 -3.05 13.95
N GLY A 15 10.17 -4.11 13.44
CA GLY A 15 9.75 -5.50 13.66
C GLY A 15 8.43 -5.88 12.98
N GLY A 16 7.89 -5.02 12.12
CA GLY A 16 6.74 -5.33 11.27
C GLY A 16 7.09 -6.40 10.23
N ARG A 17 6.11 -7.24 9.89
CA ARG A 17 6.28 -8.32 8.90
C ARG A 17 6.47 -7.85 7.45
N THR A 18 6.30 -6.56 7.18
CA THR A 18 6.40 -5.98 5.84
C THR A 18 7.10 -4.63 5.93
N ASP A 19 8.05 -4.40 5.05
CA ASP A 19 8.68 -3.09 4.87
C ASP A 19 8.03 -2.37 3.69
N TYR A 20 7.33 -1.27 3.98
CA TYR A 20 6.78 -0.40 2.95
C TYR A 20 7.81 0.68 2.58
N GLN A 21 7.87 1.02 1.30
CA GLN A 21 8.77 2.03 0.77
C GLN A 21 7.98 3.12 0.04
N HIS A 22 8.60 4.28 -0.17
CA HIS A 22 7.98 5.39 -0.90
C HIS A 22 7.55 4.98 -2.32
N CYS A 23 8.28 4.06 -2.96
CA CYS A 23 7.91 3.52 -4.27
C CYS A 23 6.54 2.82 -4.26
N HIS A 24 6.14 2.19 -3.14
CA HIS A 24 4.80 1.59 -3.00
C HIS A 24 3.70 2.65 -2.98
N VAL A 25 3.95 3.81 -2.35
CA VAL A 25 3.04 4.97 -2.38
C VAL A 25 2.89 5.49 -3.81
N ASN A 26 4.00 5.62 -4.53
CA ASN A 26 4.01 6.12 -5.90
C ASN A 26 3.33 5.15 -6.88
N ILE A 27 3.51 3.83 -6.72
CA ILE A 27 2.79 2.80 -7.49
C ILE A 27 1.29 2.86 -7.18
N TRP A 28 0.92 2.96 -5.91
CA TRP A 28 -0.48 3.13 -5.49
C TRP A 28 -1.11 4.37 -6.13
N ALA A 29 -0.42 5.51 -6.10
CA ALA A 29 -0.88 6.75 -6.72
C ALA A 29 -1.07 6.62 -8.24
N ALA A 30 -0.12 5.98 -8.93
CA ALA A 30 -0.22 5.73 -10.37
C ALA A 30 -1.41 4.82 -10.70
N MET A 31 -1.63 3.77 -9.92
CA MET A 31 -2.79 2.88 -10.06
C MET A 31 -4.12 3.62 -9.85
N VAL A 32 -4.21 4.48 -8.82
CA VAL A 32 -5.43 5.29 -8.59
C VAL A 32 -5.68 6.22 -9.76
N ARG A 33 -4.69 6.99 -10.21
CA ARG A 33 -4.81 7.93 -11.35
C ARG A 33 -5.24 7.24 -12.64
N ARG A 34 -4.73 6.04 -12.88
CA ARG A 34 -5.07 5.25 -14.07
C ARG A 34 -6.52 4.75 -14.06
N HIS A 35 -7.12 4.58 -12.89
CA HIS A 35 -8.41 3.90 -12.74
C HIS A 35 -9.52 4.73 -12.09
N LEU A 36 -9.25 5.95 -11.64
CA LEU A 36 -10.25 6.87 -11.07
C LEU A 36 -10.40 8.11 -11.96
N THR A 37 -11.56 8.29 -12.56
CA THR A 37 -11.86 9.45 -13.42
C THR A 37 -12.54 10.59 -12.66
N LEU A 38 -13.14 10.28 -11.50
CA LEU A 38 -13.71 11.29 -10.61
C LEU A 38 -12.65 12.34 -10.23
N PRO A 39 -12.98 13.64 -10.17
CA PRO A 39 -12.07 14.66 -9.67
C PRO A 39 -11.59 14.34 -8.25
N HIS A 40 -10.28 14.16 -8.10
CA HIS A 40 -9.69 13.74 -6.83
C HIS A 40 -8.32 14.37 -6.57
N GLU A 41 -7.95 14.38 -5.31
CA GLU A 41 -6.59 14.68 -4.85
C GLU A 41 -6.04 13.47 -4.11
N LEU A 42 -4.76 13.18 -4.32
CA LEU A 42 -4.06 12.12 -3.60
C LEU A 42 -3.38 12.69 -2.36
N ALA A 43 -3.47 11.96 -1.26
CA ALA A 43 -2.73 12.29 -0.05
C ALA A 43 -2.10 11.05 0.59
N CYS A 44 -1.01 11.27 1.31
CA CYS A 44 -0.33 10.24 2.07
C CYS A 44 -0.12 10.72 3.50
N VAL A 45 -0.59 9.94 4.47
CA VAL A 45 -0.34 10.19 5.88
C VAL A 45 1.00 9.57 6.27
N THR A 46 2.02 10.39 6.49
CA THR A 46 3.39 9.92 6.74
C THR A 46 4.27 10.98 7.40
N ASP A 47 5.22 10.52 8.21
CA ASP A 47 6.34 11.29 8.76
C ASP A 47 7.66 11.06 7.99
N THR A 48 7.64 10.23 6.94
CA THR A 48 8.79 9.94 6.08
C THR A 48 8.44 10.22 4.60
N PRO A 49 8.33 11.49 4.19
CA PRO A 49 7.87 11.87 2.85
C PRO A 49 8.92 11.69 1.75
N GLU A 50 10.16 11.34 2.10
CA GLU A 50 11.27 11.27 1.16
C GLU A 50 11.00 10.27 0.03
N GLY A 51 11.14 10.72 -1.21
CA GLY A 51 10.92 9.90 -2.41
C GLY A 51 9.47 9.73 -2.83
N ILE A 52 8.49 10.30 -2.10
CA ILE A 52 7.09 10.34 -2.52
C ILE A 52 6.92 11.39 -3.62
N ASP A 53 6.12 11.06 -4.65
CA ASP A 53 5.76 11.98 -5.73
C ASP A 53 5.23 13.31 -5.18
N PRO A 54 5.83 14.46 -5.54
CA PRO A 54 5.49 15.77 -4.97
C PRO A 54 4.06 16.24 -5.27
N SER A 55 3.38 15.60 -6.22
CA SER A 55 1.95 15.84 -6.49
C SER A 55 1.00 15.15 -5.51
N ILE A 56 1.52 14.32 -4.59
CA ILE A 56 0.77 13.71 -3.50
C ILE A 56 0.87 14.61 -2.27
N ARG A 57 -0.28 15.04 -1.74
CA ARG A 57 -0.32 15.87 -0.53
C ARG A 57 0.18 15.06 0.67
N ILE A 58 1.22 15.55 1.34
CA ILE A 58 1.69 14.95 2.59
C ILE A 58 0.83 15.45 3.76
N ILE A 59 0.29 14.52 4.53
CA ILE A 59 -0.43 14.78 5.78
C ILE A 59 0.45 14.25 6.92
N PRO A 60 0.96 15.12 7.82
CA PRO A 60 1.64 14.64 9.02
C PRO A 60 0.70 13.74 9.85
N PRO A 61 1.17 12.60 10.38
CA PRO A 61 0.32 11.70 11.16
C PRO A 61 -0.30 12.45 12.35
N PRO A 62 -1.63 12.42 12.51
CA PRO A 62 -2.25 13.07 13.66
C PRO A 62 -1.74 12.45 14.97
N PRO A 63 -1.61 13.25 16.04
CA PRO A 63 -1.21 12.75 17.36
C PRO A 63 -2.10 11.59 17.80
N PHE A 64 -1.44 10.49 18.20
CA PHE A 64 -2.09 9.30 18.72
C PHE A 64 -1.08 8.48 19.51
N ASP A 65 -1.43 8.13 20.74
CA ASP A 65 -0.56 7.34 21.60
C ASP A 65 -0.55 5.89 21.16
N ASP A 66 0.63 5.24 21.24
CA ASP A 66 0.72 3.83 20.92
C ASP A 66 -0.02 2.99 21.97
N VAL A 67 -0.93 2.15 21.51
CA VAL A 67 -1.76 1.29 22.36
C VAL A 67 -1.33 -0.16 22.18
N TYR A 68 -0.99 -0.81 23.29
CA TYR A 68 -0.72 -2.25 23.31
C TYR A 68 -2.03 -3.05 23.35
N LEU A 69 -2.21 -3.95 22.37
CA LEU A 69 -3.37 -4.85 22.29
C LEU A 69 -2.92 -6.30 22.54
N PRO A 70 -3.12 -6.89 23.73
CA PRO A 70 -2.61 -8.24 24.02
C PRO A 70 -3.10 -9.33 23.04
N THR A 71 -4.32 -9.19 22.52
CA THR A 71 -4.93 -10.16 21.58
C THR A 71 -4.39 -10.04 20.15
N TRP A 72 -3.64 -8.98 19.85
CA TRP A 72 -3.07 -8.70 18.53
C TRP A 72 -1.55 -8.68 18.58
N ASP A 73 -1.00 -7.91 19.50
CA ASP A 73 0.43 -7.71 19.72
C ASP A 73 1.09 -8.92 20.38
N GLY A 74 0.38 -9.60 21.29
CA GLY A 74 0.87 -10.78 21.99
C GLY A 74 1.01 -12.03 21.12
N LEU A 75 0.66 -11.94 19.83
CA LEU A 75 0.81 -13.04 18.88
C LEU A 75 2.26 -13.20 18.39
N ASP A 76 3.13 -12.21 18.63
CA ASP A 76 4.55 -12.19 18.22
C ASP A 76 4.77 -12.53 16.73
N ARG A 77 3.97 -11.89 15.86
CA ARG A 77 3.98 -12.10 14.40
C ARG A 77 4.26 -10.82 13.61
N GLY A 78 4.74 -9.77 14.26
CA GLY A 78 4.98 -8.47 13.61
C GLY A 78 3.73 -7.91 12.91
N LEU A 79 2.54 -8.12 13.50
CA LEU A 79 1.27 -7.72 12.89
C LEU A 79 1.14 -6.19 12.84
N PRO A 80 0.48 -5.64 11.80
CA PRO A 80 0.34 -4.21 11.63
C PRO A 80 -0.53 -3.59 12.74
N LYS A 81 -0.04 -2.51 13.36
CA LYS A 81 -0.73 -1.79 14.43
C LYS A 81 -1.34 -0.50 13.88
N CYS A 82 -2.62 -0.57 13.54
CA CYS A 82 -3.27 0.47 12.74
C CYS A 82 -4.23 1.36 13.53
N LEU A 83 -4.28 1.25 14.87
CA LEU A 83 -5.22 2.01 15.71
C LEU A 83 -5.16 3.52 15.48
N ARG A 84 -3.99 4.08 15.13
CA ARG A 84 -3.85 5.50 14.75
C ARG A 84 -4.81 5.94 13.65
N ARG A 85 -5.24 5.05 12.76
CA ARG A 85 -6.20 5.34 11.68
C ARG A 85 -7.58 5.76 12.21
N ILE A 86 -7.92 5.47 13.46
CA ILE A 86 -9.20 5.92 14.03
C ILE A 86 -9.27 7.45 14.15
N THR A 87 -8.15 8.16 14.02
CA THR A 87 -8.11 9.62 13.89
C THR A 87 -8.92 10.15 12.70
N MET A 88 -9.20 9.32 11.69
CA MET A 88 -10.11 9.64 10.59
C MET A 88 -11.57 9.84 11.03
N PHE A 89 -11.95 9.32 12.20
CA PHE A 89 -13.29 9.47 12.78
C PHE A 89 -13.40 10.66 13.74
N ARG A 90 -12.36 11.50 13.84
CA ARG A 90 -12.43 12.70 14.67
C ARG A 90 -13.55 13.63 14.15
N PRO A 91 -14.27 14.33 15.04
CA PRO A 91 -15.26 15.34 14.62
C PRO A 91 -14.68 16.45 13.73
N ASP A 92 -13.38 16.73 13.84
CA ASP A 92 -12.66 17.74 13.05
C ASP A 92 -11.87 17.14 11.85
N ALA A 93 -12.12 15.88 11.48
CA ALA A 93 -11.40 15.16 10.43
C ALA A 93 -11.38 15.90 9.08
N ALA A 94 -12.41 16.69 8.77
CA ALA A 94 -12.49 17.50 7.55
C ALA A 94 -11.29 18.44 7.37
N ARG A 95 -10.75 18.98 8.48
CA ARG A 95 -9.59 19.89 8.46
C ARG A 95 -8.28 19.19 8.10
N ILE A 96 -8.21 17.88 8.30
CA ILE A 96 -7.00 17.08 8.14
C ILE A 96 -7.07 16.33 6.80
N PHE A 97 -8.15 15.59 6.60
CA PHE A 97 -8.32 14.63 5.51
C PHE A 97 -9.20 15.16 4.38
N GLY A 98 -9.92 16.27 4.57
CA GLY A 98 -10.93 16.79 3.65
C GLY A 98 -12.34 16.29 3.96
N GLU A 99 -13.34 16.91 3.34
CA GLU A 99 -14.77 16.66 3.64
C GLU A 99 -15.24 15.25 3.26
N ARG A 100 -14.72 14.68 2.17
CA ARG A 100 -15.04 13.34 1.70
C ARG A 100 -13.76 12.65 1.24
N PHE A 101 -13.47 11.49 1.81
CA PHE A 101 -12.22 10.79 1.53
C PHE A 101 -12.37 9.27 1.54
N VAL A 102 -11.49 8.62 0.79
CA VAL A 102 -11.30 7.16 0.79
C VAL A 102 -9.90 6.88 1.34
N CYS A 103 -9.83 6.17 2.45
CA CYS A 103 -8.60 5.56 2.94
C CYS A 103 -8.41 4.19 2.28
N MET A 104 -7.23 3.92 1.73
CA MET A 104 -6.89 2.64 1.09
C MET A 104 -5.47 2.19 1.45
N ASP A 105 -5.31 0.91 1.82
CA ASP A 105 -3.99 0.31 2.08
C ASP A 105 -3.11 0.33 0.81
N LEU A 106 -1.79 0.38 1.02
CA LEU A 106 -0.80 0.33 -0.07
C LEU A 106 -0.67 -1.06 -0.70
N ASP A 107 -1.00 -2.13 0.02
CA ASP A 107 -0.88 -3.51 -0.44
C ASP A 107 -2.11 -3.95 -1.24
N CYS A 108 -2.44 -3.16 -2.28
CA CYS A 108 -3.51 -3.47 -3.22
C CYS A 108 -3.03 -3.43 -4.68
N VAL A 109 -3.77 -4.09 -5.56
CA VAL A 109 -3.64 -3.96 -7.02
C VAL A 109 -4.97 -3.45 -7.55
N ILE A 110 -4.91 -2.37 -8.32
CA ILE A 110 -6.09 -1.76 -8.95
C ILE A 110 -5.97 -1.99 -10.44
N GLY A 111 -6.96 -2.68 -11.02
CA GLY A 111 -6.97 -3.01 -12.45
C GLY A 111 -8.29 -2.76 -13.18
N GLY A 112 -9.31 -2.25 -12.48
CA GLY A 112 -10.58 -1.82 -13.07
C GLY A 112 -11.01 -0.47 -12.54
N SER A 113 -12.02 0.14 -13.19
CA SER A 113 -12.48 1.50 -12.81
C SER A 113 -12.90 1.55 -11.33
N LEU A 114 -12.45 2.59 -10.64
CA LEU A 114 -12.76 2.90 -9.25
C LEU A 114 -14.05 3.73 -9.09
N ASP A 115 -14.52 4.36 -10.17
CA ASP A 115 -15.66 5.29 -10.12
C ASP A 115 -16.90 4.66 -9.47
N PRO A 116 -17.33 3.43 -9.82
CA PRO A 116 -18.53 2.81 -9.21
C PRO A 116 -18.37 2.50 -7.71
N LEU A 117 -17.14 2.47 -7.20
CA LEU A 117 -16.89 2.23 -5.78
C LEU A 117 -17.07 3.50 -4.95
N PHE A 118 -16.78 4.67 -5.54
CA PHE A 118 -16.67 5.94 -4.82
C PHE A 118 -17.77 6.95 -5.19
N ASP A 119 -18.41 6.79 -6.35
CA ASP A 119 -19.63 7.52 -6.73
C ASP A 119 -20.86 6.88 -6.08
N VAL A 120 -20.90 6.96 -4.75
CA VAL A 120 -21.95 6.42 -3.89
C VAL A 120 -22.44 7.49 -2.92
N ALA A 121 -23.69 7.39 -2.49
CA ALA A 121 -24.29 8.34 -1.54
C ALA A 121 -23.93 8.06 -0.06
N ASP A 122 -23.25 6.94 0.22
CA ASP A 122 -22.91 6.53 1.58
C ASP A 122 -22.04 7.58 2.29
N ASP A 123 -22.33 7.84 3.57
CA ASP A 123 -21.51 8.67 4.47
C ASP A 123 -20.36 7.88 5.09
N PHE A 124 -20.52 6.56 5.19
CA PHE A 124 -19.52 5.61 5.65
C PHE A 124 -19.67 4.29 4.90
N ARG A 125 -18.55 3.75 4.40
CA ARG A 125 -18.49 2.42 3.78
C ARG A 125 -17.14 1.79 4.04
N MET A 126 -17.12 0.48 4.32
CA MET A 126 -15.88 -0.22 4.65
C MET A 126 -15.75 -1.53 3.89
N TYR A 127 -14.52 -1.98 3.66
CA TYR A 127 -14.31 -3.28 3.03
C TYR A 127 -14.88 -4.40 3.90
N ARG A 128 -15.65 -5.32 3.30
CA ARG A 128 -16.20 -6.48 4.00
C ARG A 128 -15.07 -7.37 4.51
N GLY A 129 -15.19 -7.80 5.76
CA GLY A 129 -14.28 -8.75 6.36
C GLY A 129 -14.58 -10.19 5.94
N THR A 130 -13.87 -11.14 6.55
CA THR A 130 -13.82 -12.53 6.07
C THR A 130 -14.70 -13.50 6.83
N ASN A 131 -15.11 -13.17 8.06
CA ASN A 131 -15.89 -14.07 8.92
C ASN A 131 -16.57 -13.28 10.05
N PRO A 132 -17.45 -13.90 10.86
CA PRO A 132 -18.15 -13.19 11.94
C PRO A 132 -17.24 -12.53 12.99
N ALA A 133 -16.05 -13.09 13.25
CA ALA A 133 -15.06 -12.49 14.16
C ALA A 133 -14.21 -11.41 13.47
N ARG A 134 -14.40 -11.17 12.18
CA ARG A 134 -13.79 -10.08 11.40
C ARG A 134 -14.83 -9.61 10.37
N PRO A 135 -15.87 -8.89 10.79
CA PRO A 135 -16.96 -8.49 9.91
C PRO A 135 -16.56 -7.38 8.93
N TYR A 136 -15.60 -6.53 9.33
CA TYR A 136 -15.02 -5.48 8.51
C TYR A 136 -13.51 -5.64 8.35
N ASN A 137 -12.96 -5.07 7.29
CA ASN A 137 -11.54 -5.05 6.95
C ASN A 137 -11.04 -3.61 6.81
N GLY A 138 -9.95 -3.28 7.52
CA GLY A 138 -9.31 -1.95 7.54
C GLY A 138 -8.71 -1.46 6.22
N SER A 139 -8.62 -2.31 5.19
CA SER A 139 -7.87 -1.98 3.97
C SER A 139 -8.53 -0.96 3.06
N MET A 140 -9.84 -0.73 3.20
CA MET A 140 -10.51 0.34 2.46
C MET A 140 -11.69 0.89 3.25
N MET A 141 -11.77 2.22 3.37
CA MET A 141 -12.86 2.92 4.03
C MET A 141 -13.18 4.22 3.28
N LEU A 142 -14.44 4.46 2.96
CA LEU A 142 -14.96 5.75 2.52
C LEU A 142 -15.62 6.43 3.71
N LEU A 143 -15.34 7.72 3.89
CA LEU A 143 -15.90 8.55 4.93
C LEU A 143 -16.26 9.93 4.38
N THR A 144 -17.46 10.41 4.73
CA THR A 144 -17.69 11.83 4.90
C THR A 144 -17.18 12.22 6.29
N ALA A 145 -16.39 13.28 6.38
CA ALA A 145 -15.79 13.69 7.64
C ALA A 145 -16.87 13.98 8.72
N GLY A 146 -16.59 13.55 9.95
CA GLY A 146 -17.54 13.61 11.05
C GLY A 146 -18.54 12.45 11.08
N ALA A 147 -18.54 11.54 10.10
CA ALA A 147 -19.31 10.30 10.18
C ALA A 147 -18.75 9.38 11.26
N ARG A 148 -19.68 8.69 11.96
CA ARG A 148 -19.38 7.71 13.03
C ARG A 148 -18.38 8.22 14.09
N PRO A 149 -18.58 9.43 14.66
CA PRO A 149 -17.61 10.04 15.57
C PRO A 149 -17.38 9.22 16.84
N GLN A 150 -18.33 8.36 17.22
CA GLN A 150 -18.20 7.44 18.34
C GLN A 150 -16.96 6.54 18.23
N VAL A 151 -16.51 6.19 17.01
CA VAL A 151 -15.27 5.40 16.83
C VAL A 151 -14.05 6.13 17.42
N TRP A 152 -14.07 7.47 17.39
CA TRP A 152 -13.06 8.29 18.05
C TRP A 152 -13.44 8.62 19.50
N THR A 153 -14.62 9.19 19.74
CA THR A 153 -14.97 9.80 21.03
C THR A 153 -15.17 8.78 22.16
N GLU A 154 -15.44 7.53 21.81
CA GLU A 154 -15.61 6.44 22.77
C GLU A 154 -14.36 5.58 22.96
N PHE A 155 -13.29 5.87 22.23
CA PHE A 155 -12.08 5.08 22.27
C PHE A 155 -11.36 5.21 23.62
N THR A 156 -11.07 4.06 24.23
CA THR A 156 -10.06 3.94 25.28
C THR A 156 -9.22 2.69 25.04
N PRO A 157 -7.97 2.61 25.53
CA PRO A 157 -7.17 1.40 25.46
C PRO A 157 -7.89 0.17 26.02
N GLU A 158 -8.61 0.31 27.13
CA GLU A 158 -9.34 -0.79 27.79
C GLU A 158 -10.45 -1.34 26.90
N ARG A 159 -11.22 -0.44 26.26
CA ARG A 159 -12.29 -0.83 25.34
C ARG A 159 -11.73 -1.43 24.05
N ALA A 160 -10.60 -0.95 23.58
CA ALA A 160 -9.90 -1.55 22.43
C ALA A 160 -9.42 -2.99 22.73
N ILE A 161 -8.94 -3.23 23.95
CA ILE A 161 -8.60 -4.58 24.43
C ILE A 161 -9.85 -5.47 24.51
N GLU A 162 -10.98 -4.94 24.99
CA GLU A 162 -12.24 -5.67 24.99
C GLU A 162 -12.69 -6.03 23.57
N ALA A 163 -12.61 -5.08 22.64
CA ALA A 163 -12.91 -5.31 21.23
C ALA A 163 -12.05 -6.44 20.65
N GLY A 164 -10.76 -6.45 20.96
CA GLY A 164 -9.81 -7.47 20.53
C GLY A 164 -10.09 -8.89 21.07
N ARG A 165 -10.92 -9.04 22.11
CA ARG A 165 -11.39 -10.36 22.59
C ARG A 165 -12.55 -10.91 21.76
N ARG A 166 -13.31 -10.03 21.09
CA ARG A 166 -14.48 -10.39 20.28
C ARG A 166 -14.16 -10.44 18.79
N TYR A 167 -13.29 -9.54 18.34
CA TYR A 167 -12.96 -9.36 16.93
C TYR A 167 -11.46 -9.45 16.68
N LEU A 168 -11.10 -9.98 15.52
CA LEU A 168 -9.72 -10.21 15.09
C LEU A 168 -9.19 -9.01 14.28
N GLY A 169 -8.27 -8.25 14.86
CA GLY A 169 -7.64 -7.09 14.22
C GLY A 169 -7.11 -6.07 15.21
N SER A 170 -6.59 -4.96 14.68
CA SER A 170 -6.32 -3.74 15.46
C SER A 170 -7.50 -2.76 15.31
N ASP A 171 -7.36 -1.74 14.47
CA ASP A 171 -8.41 -0.75 14.19
C ASP A 171 -9.73 -1.35 13.71
N GLN A 172 -9.69 -2.32 12.79
CA GLN A 172 -10.92 -2.96 12.31
C GLN A 172 -11.67 -3.71 13.42
N ALA A 173 -10.97 -4.23 14.44
CA ALA A 173 -11.61 -4.90 15.57
C ALA A 173 -12.32 -3.87 16.45
N TRP A 174 -11.67 -2.73 16.70
CA TRP A 174 -12.28 -1.60 17.40
C TRP A 174 -13.50 -1.05 16.65
N ILE A 175 -13.37 -0.79 15.35
CA ILE A 175 -14.47 -0.30 14.50
C ILE A 175 -15.64 -1.30 14.53
N SER A 176 -15.36 -2.60 14.38
CA SER A 176 -16.39 -3.65 14.44
C SER A 176 -17.12 -3.68 15.79
N HIS A 177 -16.38 -3.51 16.89
CA HIS A 177 -16.95 -3.47 18.23
C HIS A 177 -17.81 -2.22 18.47
N CYS A 178 -17.34 -1.06 18.00
CA CYS A 178 -18.02 0.21 18.21
C CYS A 178 -19.29 0.35 17.36
N LEU A 179 -19.25 -0.07 16.09
CA LEU A 179 -20.35 0.14 15.14
C LEU A 179 -21.33 -1.04 15.07
N GLY A 180 -20.87 -2.25 15.37
CA GLY A 180 -21.68 -3.45 15.18
C GLY A 180 -21.99 -3.75 13.70
N PRO A 181 -22.90 -4.69 13.41
CA PRO A 181 -23.28 -5.04 12.05
C PRO A 181 -24.19 -3.96 11.43
N GLY A 182 -24.19 -3.87 10.10
CA GLY A 182 -25.17 -3.07 9.33
C GLY A 182 -24.58 -1.92 8.51
N GLU A 183 -23.27 -1.65 8.63
CA GLU A 183 -22.63 -0.65 7.79
C GLU A 183 -22.57 -1.10 6.32
N ALA A 184 -22.62 -0.14 5.40
CA ALA A 184 -22.42 -0.40 3.99
C ALA A 184 -21.03 -1.04 3.77
N THR A 185 -20.96 -2.04 2.88
CA THR A 185 -19.70 -2.71 2.58
C THR A 185 -19.43 -2.83 1.08
N TRP A 186 -18.15 -2.88 0.71
CA TRP A 186 -17.73 -3.42 -0.58
C TRP A 186 -17.34 -4.89 -0.42
N GLY A 187 -17.54 -5.64 -1.49
CA GLY A 187 -17.22 -7.06 -1.55
C GLY A 187 -17.02 -7.53 -3.00
N PRO A 188 -16.98 -8.85 -3.23
CA PRO A 188 -16.77 -9.42 -4.55
C PRO A 188 -17.80 -8.93 -5.58
N GLU A 189 -19.05 -8.70 -5.19
CA GLU A 189 -20.10 -8.16 -6.06
C GLU A 189 -19.83 -6.72 -6.53
N HIS A 190 -18.88 -6.02 -5.90
CA HIS A 190 -18.39 -4.71 -6.31
C HIS A 190 -17.04 -4.79 -7.03
N GLY A 191 -16.48 -5.98 -7.25
CA GLY A 191 -15.14 -6.14 -7.82
C GLY A 191 -14.00 -5.98 -6.81
N VAL A 192 -14.29 -5.93 -5.51
CA VAL A 192 -13.30 -5.75 -4.43
C VAL A 192 -12.98 -7.08 -3.75
N ASN A 193 -11.71 -7.47 -3.83
CA ASN A 193 -11.29 -8.82 -3.46
C ASN A 193 -10.03 -8.83 -2.60
N TRP A 194 -9.74 -10.02 -2.10
CA TRP A 194 -8.56 -10.37 -1.31
C TRP A 194 -7.80 -11.43 -2.11
N TRP A 195 -6.46 -11.37 -2.09
CA TRP A 195 -5.56 -12.38 -2.66
C TRP A 195 -5.65 -13.77 -1.99
N GLY A 196 -6.15 -14.78 -2.70
CA GLY A 196 -6.28 -16.15 -2.17
C GLY A 196 -7.42 -16.33 -1.17
N SER A 197 -8.42 -15.44 -1.20
CA SER A 197 -9.62 -15.58 -0.38
C SER A 197 -10.39 -16.83 -0.77
N ARG A 198 -10.80 -17.61 0.23
CA ARG A 198 -11.75 -18.73 0.06
C ARG A 198 -13.20 -18.27 0.14
N PHE A 199 -13.43 -17.02 0.56
CA PHE A 199 -14.74 -16.43 0.80
C PHE A 199 -15.22 -15.57 -0.36
N ASN A 200 -14.31 -15.18 -1.25
CA ASN A 200 -14.67 -14.42 -2.45
C ASN A 200 -15.00 -15.42 -3.56
N GLY A 201 -16.21 -15.32 -4.10
CA GLY A 201 -16.58 -16.04 -5.31
C GLY A 201 -15.79 -15.56 -6.55
N PRO A 202 -15.99 -16.20 -7.71
CA PRO A 202 -15.56 -15.63 -8.97
C PRO A 202 -16.11 -14.21 -9.13
N VAL A 203 -15.29 -13.33 -9.69
CA VAL A 203 -15.53 -11.89 -9.82
C VAL A 203 -15.59 -11.59 -11.30
N ASP A 204 -16.68 -11.02 -11.77
CA ASP A 204 -16.86 -10.71 -13.21
C ASP A 204 -15.85 -9.67 -13.68
N GLU A 205 -15.64 -8.63 -12.87
CA GLU A 205 -14.61 -7.61 -13.08
C GLU A 205 -13.80 -7.41 -11.80
N ARG A 206 -12.50 -7.70 -11.84
CA ARG A 206 -11.58 -7.44 -10.73
C ARG A 206 -11.19 -5.97 -10.75
N ARG A 207 -11.81 -5.15 -9.90
CA ARG A 207 -11.49 -3.72 -9.76
C ARG A 207 -10.28 -3.51 -8.86
N ILE A 208 -10.35 -4.06 -7.65
CA ILE A 208 -9.29 -3.95 -6.63
C ILE A 208 -9.07 -5.31 -5.98
N MET A 209 -7.80 -5.67 -5.77
CA MET A 209 -7.40 -6.82 -4.96
C MET A 209 -6.45 -6.40 -3.84
N PHE A 210 -6.80 -6.66 -2.59
CA PHE A 210 -5.98 -6.43 -1.41
C PHE A 210 -5.14 -7.65 -1.03
N PHE A 211 -3.98 -7.43 -0.41
CA PHE A 211 -3.01 -8.44 0.00
C PHE A 211 -2.78 -8.43 1.52
N PRO A 212 -3.83 -8.73 2.32
CA PRO A 212 -3.68 -8.77 3.77
C PRO A 212 -2.77 -9.94 4.18
N GLY A 213 -1.59 -9.61 4.72
CA GLY A 213 -0.54 -10.60 5.00
C GLY A 213 0.33 -10.86 3.79
N ASP A 214 0.79 -12.11 3.63
CA ASP A 214 1.73 -12.50 2.59
C ASP A 214 1.09 -13.46 1.56
N PRO A 215 1.52 -13.42 0.29
CA PRO A 215 2.51 -12.51 -0.29
C PRO A 215 1.99 -11.07 -0.44
N LYS A 216 2.92 -10.14 -0.69
CA LYS A 216 2.66 -8.77 -1.15
C LYS A 216 2.57 -8.69 -2.68
N PRO A 217 1.94 -7.65 -3.26
CA PRO A 217 1.73 -7.58 -4.70
C PRO A 217 3.04 -7.46 -5.49
N TRP A 218 4.09 -6.89 -4.89
CA TRP A 218 5.45 -6.83 -5.45
C TRP A 218 6.27 -8.10 -5.23
N ASP A 219 5.78 -9.08 -4.46
CA ASP A 219 6.52 -10.32 -4.27
C ASP A 219 6.50 -11.17 -5.55
N GLN A 220 7.61 -11.86 -5.80
CA GLN A 220 7.75 -12.75 -6.95
C GLN A 220 6.61 -13.78 -7.06
N ARG A 221 6.05 -14.24 -5.94
CA ARG A 221 4.92 -15.18 -5.92
C ARG A 221 3.64 -14.55 -6.49
N ALA A 222 3.33 -13.31 -6.10
CA ALA A 222 2.15 -12.59 -6.58
C ALA A 222 2.32 -12.20 -8.05
N MET A 223 3.50 -11.69 -8.43
CA MET A 223 3.82 -11.29 -9.82
C MET A 223 3.91 -12.46 -10.83
N ARG A 224 3.57 -13.71 -10.44
CA ARG A 224 3.34 -14.81 -11.40
C ARG A 224 1.95 -14.73 -12.03
N ASP A 225 1.00 -14.10 -11.36
CA ASP A 225 -0.31 -13.78 -11.94
C ASP A 225 -0.13 -12.62 -12.94
N SER A 226 -0.58 -12.83 -14.18
CA SER A 226 -0.41 -11.85 -15.26
C SER A 226 -1.19 -10.56 -15.00
N TRP A 227 -2.37 -10.65 -14.37
CA TRP A 227 -3.18 -9.48 -14.04
C TRP A 227 -2.47 -8.63 -12.99
N ILE A 228 -1.87 -9.25 -11.98
CA ILE A 228 -1.07 -8.51 -10.98
C ILE A 228 0.12 -7.83 -11.64
N ALA A 229 0.87 -8.56 -12.47
CA ALA A 229 2.06 -8.01 -13.15
C ALA A 229 1.71 -6.87 -14.12
N GLU A 230 0.53 -6.92 -14.73
CA GLU A 230 0.04 -5.88 -15.65
C GLU A 230 -0.40 -4.60 -14.92
N HIS A 231 -1.06 -4.75 -13.76
CA HIS A 231 -1.73 -3.65 -13.08
C HIS A 231 -0.95 -3.07 -11.89
N TYR A 232 -0.11 -3.84 -11.20
CA TYR A 232 0.72 -3.32 -10.11
C TYR A 232 1.99 -2.65 -10.65
N ARG A 233 1.84 -1.43 -11.17
CA ARG A 233 2.94 -0.67 -11.76
C ARG A 233 2.69 0.83 -11.82
N MET A 234 3.79 1.57 -11.87
CA MET A 234 3.82 2.96 -12.31
C MET A 234 3.53 3.09 -13.81
N GLU A 235 3.33 4.33 -14.27
CA GLU A 235 3.31 4.60 -15.71
C GLU A 235 4.71 4.45 -16.33
N PRO A 236 4.82 3.96 -17.58
CA PRO A 236 6.10 3.88 -18.28
C PRO A 236 6.65 5.28 -18.57
N GLY A 237 7.98 5.39 -18.68
CA GLY A 237 8.65 6.64 -19.04
C GLY A 237 9.87 6.96 -18.16
N ARG A 238 10.12 6.16 -17.12
CA ARG A 238 11.26 6.33 -16.23
C ARG A 238 12.51 5.61 -16.76
N ARG A 239 13.68 6.08 -16.36
CA ARG A 239 15.00 5.45 -16.61
C ARG A 239 15.45 4.73 -15.36
N GLY A 240 15.75 3.45 -15.48
CA GLY A 240 16.20 2.61 -14.36
C GLY A 240 17.65 2.19 -14.48
N LEU A 241 18.37 2.15 -13.36
CA LEU A 241 19.67 1.50 -13.26
C LEU A 241 19.50 0.14 -12.59
N ILE A 242 20.06 -0.92 -13.19
CA ILE A 242 20.04 -2.26 -12.60
C ILE A 242 21.46 -2.74 -12.29
N LEU A 243 21.74 -2.90 -11.00
CA LEU A 243 23.01 -3.38 -10.49
C LEU A 243 23.00 -4.91 -10.36
N GLY A 244 23.55 -5.58 -11.37
CA GLY A 244 23.69 -7.04 -11.46
C GLY A 244 24.79 -7.61 -10.56
N PRO A 245 24.86 -8.93 -10.40
CA PRO A 245 25.68 -9.58 -9.38
C PRO A 245 27.16 -9.80 -9.76
N PHE A 246 27.58 -9.39 -10.96
CA PHE A 246 28.95 -9.66 -11.46
C PHE A 246 29.90 -8.48 -11.27
N ALA A 247 31.20 -8.76 -11.26
CA ALA A 247 32.25 -7.81 -10.89
C ALA A 247 32.30 -6.52 -11.73
N SER A 248 31.86 -6.53 -12.99
CA SER A 248 31.81 -5.31 -13.82
C SER A 248 30.76 -4.30 -13.37
N VAL A 249 29.91 -4.64 -12.40
CA VAL A 249 28.77 -3.81 -11.98
C VAL A 249 29.18 -2.37 -11.65
N TRP A 250 30.36 -2.15 -11.06
CA TRP A 250 30.80 -0.82 -10.65
C TRP A 250 31.29 0.02 -11.81
N ASP A 251 32.12 -0.54 -12.70
CA ASP A 251 32.58 0.14 -13.92
C ASP A 251 31.39 0.45 -14.85
N ASP A 252 30.49 -0.53 -15.01
CA ASP A 252 29.27 -0.36 -15.81
C ASP A 252 28.34 0.71 -15.21
N ALA A 253 28.25 0.79 -13.87
CA ALA A 253 27.43 1.79 -13.19
C ALA A 253 28.03 3.20 -13.28
N GLU A 254 29.35 3.34 -13.13
CA GLU A 254 30.05 4.60 -13.30
C GLU A 254 29.83 5.15 -14.72
N ALA A 255 30.08 4.32 -15.74
CA ALA A 255 29.85 4.70 -17.13
C ALA A 255 28.38 5.05 -17.42
N ALA A 256 27.43 4.33 -16.82
CA ALA A 256 26.01 4.61 -16.96
C ALA A 256 25.62 5.97 -16.34
N LEU A 257 26.14 6.29 -15.15
CA LEU A 257 25.90 7.57 -14.46
C LEU A 257 26.53 8.75 -15.19
N GLU A 258 27.70 8.57 -15.83
CA GLU A 258 28.29 9.59 -16.69
C GLU A 258 27.42 9.88 -17.93
N ALA A 259 26.69 8.88 -18.43
CA ALA A 259 25.81 9.03 -19.59
C ALA A 259 24.46 9.71 -19.26
N GLY A 260 24.07 9.79 -17.98
CA GLY A 260 22.94 10.59 -17.52
C GLY A 260 22.24 10.05 -16.28
N ASP A 261 21.22 10.78 -15.84
CA ASP A 261 20.52 10.50 -14.59
C ASP A 261 19.51 9.35 -14.72
N PHE A 262 19.28 8.66 -13.60
CA PHE A 262 18.30 7.60 -13.44
C PHE A 262 17.27 7.96 -12.39
N ASP A 263 16.03 7.55 -12.61
CA ASP A 263 14.91 7.83 -11.72
C ASP A 263 14.83 6.84 -10.54
N GLY A 264 15.57 5.73 -10.59
CA GLY A 264 15.59 4.72 -9.54
C GLY A 264 16.54 3.56 -9.84
N VAL A 265 16.79 2.76 -8.81
CA VAL A 265 17.81 1.70 -8.81
C VAL A 265 17.21 0.38 -8.35
N ILE A 266 17.39 -0.67 -9.14
CA ILE A 266 17.18 -2.06 -8.73
C ILE A 266 18.56 -2.69 -8.53
N ALA A 267 18.77 -3.38 -7.41
CA ALA A 267 20.04 -4.05 -7.16
C ALA A 267 19.86 -5.52 -6.82
N PHE A 268 20.85 -6.34 -7.17
CA PHE A 268 20.98 -7.69 -6.63
C PHE A 268 21.50 -7.62 -5.18
N PRO A 269 21.41 -8.71 -4.39
CA PRO A 269 21.60 -8.63 -2.94
C PRO A 269 22.99 -8.21 -2.48
N GLU A 270 24.03 -8.47 -3.27
CA GLU A 270 25.40 -8.02 -2.97
C GLU A 270 25.58 -6.54 -3.31
N PRO A 271 25.30 -6.05 -4.55
CA PRO A 271 25.48 -4.63 -4.86
C PRO A 271 24.61 -3.72 -4.00
N ALA A 272 23.41 -4.18 -3.61
CA ALA A 272 22.51 -3.43 -2.73
C ALA A 272 23.13 -3.06 -1.37
N ARG A 273 24.13 -3.81 -0.90
CA ARG A 273 24.84 -3.53 0.37
C ARG A 273 25.91 -2.47 0.23
N HIS A 274 26.37 -2.22 -0.99
CA HIS A 274 27.50 -1.35 -1.30
C HIS A 274 27.08 -0.06 -2.02
N TRP A 275 25.89 -0.05 -2.63
CA TRP A 275 25.35 1.14 -3.28
C TRP A 275 25.16 2.30 -2.28
N PRO A 276 25.71 3.49 -2.57
CA PRO A 276 25.65 4.61 -1.63
C PRO A 276 24.29 5.32 -1.61
N GLY A 277 23.44 5.08 -2.61
CA GLY A 277 22.13 5.72 -2.76
C GLY A 277 20.96 4.85 -2.31
N PRO A 278 19.71 5.33 -2.51
CA PRO A 278 18.53 4.52 -2.30
C PRO A 278 18.46 3.35 -3.29
N ILE A 279 17.87 2.24 -2.85
CA ILE A 279 17.51 1.09 -3.66
C ILE A 279 15.98 0.96 -3.65
N ASP A 280 15.35 1.05 -4.82
CA ASP A 280 13.90 0.95 -4.99
C ASP A 280 13.39 -0.49 -4.90
N ALA A 281 14.23 -1.47 -5.27
CA ALA A 281 13.90 -2.88 -5.13
C ALA A 281 15.14 -3.79 -5.18
N VAL A 282 15.05 -4.93 -4.51
CA VAL A 282 16.10 -5.97 -4.54
C VAL A 282 15.66 -7.14 -5.42
N ALA A 283 16.39 -7.36 -6.51
CA ALA A 283 16.16 -8.49 -7.41
C ALA A 283 16.88 -9.75 -6.93
N ILE A 284 16.35 -10.93 -7.28
CA ILE A 284 16.96 -12.24 -6.95
C ILE A 284 17.29 -13.07 -8.20
N SER A 285 16.94 -12.56 -9.38
CA SER A 285 17.21 -13.14 -10.69
C SER A 285 16.98 -12.08 -11.75
N GLU A 286 17.56 -12.24 -12.93
CA GLU A 286 17.35 -11.31 -14.06
C GLU A 286 15.87 -11.20 -14.43
N ARG A 287 15.14 -12.33 -14.46
CA ARG A 287 13.69 -12.34 -14.70
C ARG A 287 12.92 -11.54 -13.63
N HIS A 288 13.37 -11.58 -12.38
CA HIS A 288 12.77 -10.77 -11.31
C HIS A 288 13.08 -9.28 -11.52
N ALA A 289 14.34 -8.94 -11.83
CA ALA A 289 14.75 -7.58 -12.12
C ALA A 289 13.95 -6.95 -13.28
N ARG A 290 13.69 -7.69 -14.36
CA ARG A 290 12.84 -7.23 -15.47
C ARG A 290 11.40 -6.93 -15.04
N ARG A 291 10.84 -7.73 -14.14
CA ARG A 291 9.49 -7.48 -13.58
C ARG A 291 9.47 -6.28 -12.65
N LEU A 292 10.49 -6.12 -11.82
CA LEU A 292 10.64 -4.94 -10.96
C LEU A 292 10.81 -3.66 -11.79
N ALA A 293 11.56 -3.73 -12.90
CA ALA A 293 11.69 -2.62 -13.83
C ALA A 293 10.33 -2.21 -14.44
N GLN A 294 9.53 -3.19 -14.86
CA GLN A 294 8.16 -2.94 -15.33
C GLN A 294 7.27 -2.34 -14.23
N MET A 295 7.34 -2.88 -13.01
CA MET A 295 6.61 -2.38 -11.85
C MET A 295 6.96 -0.92 -11.54
N LEU A 296 8.24 -0.56 -11.62
CA LEU A 296 8.73 0.79 -11.34
C LEU A 296 8.59 1.75 -12.55
N GLY A 297 8.04 1.30 -13.68
CA GLY A 297 7.82 2.13 -14.86
C GLY A 297 9.09 2.41 -15.68
N PHE A 298 10.15 1.62 -15.50
CA PHE A 298 11.41 1.77 -16.22
C PHE A 298 11.25 1.31 -17.68
N SER A 299 11.09 2.28 -18.58
CA SER A 299 11.02 2.04 -20.03
C SER A 299 12.39 1.98 -20.68
N GLU A 300 13.38 2.64 -20.09
CA GLU A 300 14.79 2.57 -20.45
C GLU A 300 15.55 2.03 -19.25
N VAL A 301 16.45 1.06 -19.48
CA VAL A 301 17.18 0.40 -18.41
C VAL A 301 18.65 0.26 -18.78
N ALA A 302 19.53 0.81 -17.94
CA ALA A 302 20.95 0.49 -17.95
C ALA A 302 21.20 -0.76 -17.10
N TRP A 303 21.74 -1.80 -17.70
CA TRP A 303 22.09 -3.03 -17.00
C TRP A 303 23.59 -3.09 -16.74
N CYS A 304 23.96 -3.12 -15.47
CA CYS A 304 25.34 -3.19 -15.01
C CYS A 304 25.62 -4.59 -14.48
N GLY A 305 26.77 -5.20 -14.78
CA GLY A 305 27.17 -6.47 -14.19
C GLY A 305 26.26 -7.65 -14.55
N LEU A 306 25.85 -7.77 -15.83
CA LEU A 306 25.02 -8.90 -16.34
C LEU A 306 25.83 -10.13 -16.75
N THR A 307 27.09 -9.96 -17.10
CA THR A 307 27.96 -11.04 -17.57
C THR A 307 29.23 -11.07 -16.73
N ALA A 308 29.67 -12.27 -16.34
CA ALA A 308 30.99 -12.44 -15.74
C ALA A 308 32.05 -11.96 -16.74
N VAL A 309 32.86 -10.97 -16.36
CA VAL A 309 34.09 -10.67 -17.10
C VAL A 309 34.95 -11.92 -17.01
N SER A 310 35.35 -12.50 -18.15
CA SER A 310 36.39 -13.52 -18.14
C SER A 310 37.66 -12.83 -17.64
N VAL A 311 38.02 -13.08 -16.38
CA VAL A 311 39.34 -12.66 -15.89
C VAL A 311 40.33 -13.50 -16.68
N ALA A 312 40.95 -12.90 -17.70
CA ALA A 312 42.09 -13.50 -18.36
C ALA A 312 43.18 -13.65 -17.28
N ALA A 313 43.58 -14.89 -17.04
CA ALA A 313 44.56 -15.29 -16.05
C ALA A 313 45.94 -14.67 -16.31
#